data_AF-A0A0G0C3F6-F1
#
_entry.id   AF-A0A0G0C3F6-F1
#
_cell.length_a   1.000
_cell.length_b   1.000
_cell.length_c   1.000
_cell.angle_alpha   90.00
_cell.angle_beta   90.00
_cell.angle_gamma   90.00
#
_symmetry.space_group_name_H-M   'P 1'
#
loop_
_entity.id
_entity.type
_entity.pdbx_description
1 polymer ?
#
loop_
_entity_poly.entity_id
_entity_poly.type
_entity_poly.pdbx_seq_one_letter_code
_entity_poly.pdbx_strand_id
1 'polypeptide(L)'
;MRDIEFWDPEIPNDDTAFYWNAMVRSKGLAKSHEVYIPTYNDAVENETYFKSHVSFYKQQYRWGWGIFTLPISMAVLSEDRKNFPAHRKFALLKTMFEYLWFLTVVFVLTFGLSIMGWVNPGFQFTGFAYNLPRILSYVFTAIMLSNIAVVIYRRQLTPVPKGWKWWRHVLDFLETYLIAFNMLTFSFIPYIQAMTEMMVGSGRFKRNFYVTEKVKIKEKR
;
A
#
# COMPACT_ATOMS: atom_id res chain seq x y z
N MET A 1 6.94 -25.31 9.39
CA MET A 1 7.43 -24.17 10.21
C MET A 1 8.89 -24.33 10.60
N ARG A 2 9.35 -25.50 11.07
CA ARG A 2 10.78 -25.71 11.39
C ARG A 2 11.69 -25.56 10.16
N ASP A 3 11.26 -26.04 8.99
CA ASP A 3 12.03 -25.97 7.73
C ASP A 3 12.18 -24.54 7.17
N ILE A 4 11.34 -23.61 7.64
CA ILE A 4 11.34 -22.20 7.22
C ILE A 4 11.91 -21.27 8.30
N GLU A 5 12.45 -21.84 9.39
CA GLU A 5 13.08 -21.11 10.52
C GLU A 5 12.17 -20.10 11.24
N PHE A 6 10.86 -20.35 11.24
CA PHE A 6 9.87 -19.48 11.88
C PHE A 6 9.92 -18.04 11.35
N TRP A 7 9.33 -17.10 12.09
CA TRP A 7 9.37 -15.69 11.74
C TRP A 7 10.60 -14.99 12.30
N ASP A 8 11.04 -13.94 11.62
CA ASP A 8 12.15 -13.11 12.05
C ASP A 8 11.63 -11.93 12.90
N PRO A 9 11.93 -11.88 14.21
CA PRO A 9 11.46 -10.81 15.09
C PRO A 9 12.13 -9.45 14.81
N GLU A 10 13.24 -9.42 14.06
CA GLU A 10 13.90 -8.16 13.69
C GLU A 10 13.19 -7.44 12.56
N ILE A 11 12.27 -8.12 11.86
CA ILE A 11 11.54 -7.58 10.74
C ILE A 11 10.19 -6.99 11.22
N PRO A 12 9.96 -5.66 11.05
CA PRO A 12 8.70 -5.05 11.47
C PRO A 12 7.46 -5.50 10.68
N ASN A 13 7.67 -6.00 9.46
CA ASN A 13 6.63 -6.46 8.56
C ASN A 13 6.75 -7.97 8.35
N ASP A 14 6.54 -8.69 9.45
CA ASP A 14 6.78 -10.13 9.54
C ASP A 14 5.96 -10.94 8.53
N ASP A 15 4.67 -10.64 8.38
CA ASP A 15 3.76 -11.37 7.49
C ASP A 15 4.31 -11.54 6.05
N THR A 16 4.80 -10.46 5.47
CA THR A 16 5.28 -10.36 4.09
C THR A 16 6.66 -11.01 3.98
N ALA A 17 7.52 -10.79 4.97
CA ALA A 17 8.84 -11.42 5.01
C ALA A 17 8.74 -12.94 5.17
N PHE A 18 7.84 -13.40 6.04
CA PHE A 18 7.52 -14.80 6.24
C PHE A 18 7.00 -15.44 4.95
N TYR A 19 6.06 -14.78 4.26
CA TYR A 19 5.55 -15.25 2.96
C TYR A 19 6.68 -15.43 1.95
N TRP A 20 7.52 -14.41 1.74
CA TRP A 20 8.61 -14.48 0.77
C TRP A 20 9.68 -15.50 1.17
N ASN A 21 10.03 -15.59 2.45
CA ASN A 21 10.94 -16.59 2.98
C ASN A 21 10.41 -18.01 2.70
N ALA A 22 9.13 -18.26 2.98
CA ALA A 22 8.48 -19.54 2.69
C ALA A 22 8.47 -19.86 1.20
N MET A 23 8.14 -18.89 0.33
CA MET A 23 8.14 -19.09 -1.13
C MET A 23 9.54 -19.40 -1.67
N VAL A 24 10.58 -18.69 -1.21
CA VAL A 24 11.95 -18.88 -1.69
C VAL A 24 12.54 -20.20 -1.20
N ARG A 25 12.36 -20.56 0.09
CA ARG A 25 12.85 -21.83 0.65
C ARG A 25 12.13 -23.05 0.07
N SER A 26 10.82 -22.95 -0.19
CA SER A 26 10.03 -24.01 -0.81
C SER A 26 10.16 -24.08 -2.33
N LYS A 27 10.95 -23.20 -2.96
CA LYS A 27 11.11 -23.12 -4.43
C LYS A 27 9.76 -22.94 -5.14
N GLY A 28 8.90 -22.09 -4.56
CA GLY A 28 7.56 -21.78 -5.03
C GLY A 28 6.54 -22.89 -4.85
N LEU A 29 6.77 -23.85 -3.95
CA LEU A 29 5.80 -24.90 -3.61
C LEU A 29 4.87 -24.52 -2.46
N ALA A 30 5.24 -23.52 -1.64
CA ALA A 30 4.39 -23.06 -0.55
C ALA A 30 3.06 -22.57 -1.13
N LYS A 31 1.97 -23.04 -0.52
CA LYS A 31 0.61 -22.64 -0.85
C LYS A 31 -0.02 -22.07 0.41
N SER A 32 -0.65 -20.91 0.28
CA SER A 32 -1.57 -20.39 1.27
C SER A 32 -2.97 -20.93 0.96
N HIS A 33 -3.74 -21.21 2.01
CA HIS A 33 -5.17 -21.45 1.90
C HIS A 33 -5.89 -20.23 2.44
N GLU A 34 -6.91 -19.78 1.72
CA GLU A 34 -7.76 -18.68 2.16
C GLU A 34 -8.62 -19.14 3.33
N VAL A 35 -8.64 -18.35 4.40
CA VAL A 35 -9.50 -18.57 5.55
C VAL A 35 -10.39 -17.34 5.69
N TYR A 36 -11.69 -17.51 5.47
CA TYR A 36 -12.66 -16.42 5.59
C TYR A 36 -13.07 -16.27 7.05
N ILE A 37 -12.55 -15.22 7.70
CA ILE A 37 -12.90 -14.85 9.07
C ILE A 37 -13.58 -13.49 9.00
N PRO A 38 -14.74 -13.28 9.66
CA PRO A 38 -15.34 -11.97 9.73
C PRO A 38 -14.40 -11.01 10.46
N THR A 39 -14.05 -9.89 9.82
CA THR A 39 -13.29 -8.81 10.43
C THR A 39 -14.19 -7.59 10.59
N TYR A 40 -14.08 -6.92 11.74
CA TYR A 40 -14.84 -5.70 12.01
C TYR A 40 -14.22 -4.45 11.37
N ASN A 41 -13.01 -4.57 10.79
CA ASN A 41 -12.25 -3.50 10.14
C ASN A 41 -12.19 -2.22 10.98
N ASP A 42 -12.02 -2.38 12.30
CA ASP A 42 -11.96 -1.27 13.23
C ASP A 42 -10.81 -0.34 12.85
N ALA A 43 -11.12 0.95 12.83
CA ALA A 43 -10.11 1.98 12.61
C ALA A 43 -9.04 1.93 13.70
N VAL A 44 -7.84 2.44 13.40
CA VAL A 44 -6.80 2.60 14.42
C VAL A 44 -7.32 3.55 15.49
N GLU A 45 -7.59 3.00 16.67
CA GLU A 45 -8.22 3.74 17.76
C GLU A 45 -7.23 3.97 18.91
N ASN A 46 -7.22 5.20 19.41
CA ASN A 46 -6.42 5.64 20.54
C ASN A 46 -7.26 6.61 21.40
N GLU A 47 -6.75 7.04 22.55
CA GLU A 47 -7.46 7.87 23.54
C GLU A 47 -8.00 9.20 23.00
N THR A 48 -7.43 9.71 21.92
CA THR A 48 -7.78 11.02 21.35
C THR A 48 -7.66 10.98 19.84
N TYR A 49 -8.52 11.73 19.15
CA TYR A 49 -8.52 11.86 17.68
C TYR A 49 -7.12 12.08 17.10
N PHE A 50 -6.33 12.99 17.68
CA PHE A 50 -4.97 13.27 17.22
C PHE A 50 -4.03 12.07 17.42
N LYS A 51 -4.11 11.40 18.58
CA LYS A 51 -3.31 10.19 18.86
C LYS A 51 -3.66 9.05 17.89
N SER A 52 -4.93 8.91 17.50
CA SER A 52 -5.35 7.93 16.49
C SER A 52 -4.69 8.19 15.13
N HIS A 53 -4.66 9.44 14.68
CA HIS A 53 -4.01 9.81 13.41
C HIS A 53 -2.49 9.62 13.44
N VAL A 54 -1.84 9.95 14.56
CA VAL A 54 -0.41 9.69 14.76
C VAL A 54 -0.12 8.19 14.75
N SER A 55 -0.97 7.38 15.39
CA SER A 55 -0.84 5.93 15.43
C SER A 55 -1.03 5.32 14.03
N PHE A 56 -2.01 5.82 13.27
CA PHE A 56 -2.25 5.43 11.89
C PHE A 56 -1.06 5.78 10.99
N TYR A 57 -0.49 6.99 11.12
CA TYR A 57 0.72 7.39 10.40
C TYR A 57 1.87 6.42 10.67
N LYS A 58 2.13 6.09 11.94
CA LYS A 58 3.18 5.13 12.33
C LYS A 58 2.93 3.73 11.76
N GLN A 59 1.68 3.30 11.68
CA GLN A 59 1.31 2.02 11.07
C GLN A 59 1.62 2.01 9.57
N GLN A 60 1.25 3.07 8.84
CA GLN A 60 1.53 3.21 7.41
C GLN A 60 3.02 3.32 7.12
N TYR A 61 3.76 4.04 7.97
CA TYR A 61 5.21 4.13 7.91
C TYR A 61 5.88 2.77 8.12
N ARG A 62 5.37 1.95 9.05
CA ARG A 62 5.82 0.55 9.22
C ARG A 62 5.61 -0.28 7.96
N TRP A 63 4.46 -0.15 7.31
CA TRP A 63 4.18 -0.85 6.06
C TRP A 63 5.08 -0.36 4.91
N GLY A 64 5.36 0.94 4.84
CA GLY A 64 6.31 1.51 3.89
C GLY A 64 7.70 0.89 4.01
N TRP A 65 8.17 0.64 5.23
CA TRP A 65 9.42 -0.09 5.46
C TRP A 65 9.37 -1.53 4.95
N GLY A 66 8.21 -2.20 4.97
CA GLY A 66 8.03 -3.57 4.49
C GLY A 66 8.51 -3.86 3.07
N ILE A 67 8.70 -2.82 2.24
CA ILE A 67 9.25 -2.94 0.89
C ILE A 67 10.68 -3.51 0.85
N PHE A 68 11.44 -3.47 1.96
CA PHE A 68 12.79 -4.04 2.02
C PHE A 68 12.80 -5.56 1.74
N THR A 69 11.67 -6.23 1.94
CA THR A 69 11.51 -7.65 1.61
C THR A 69 11.74 -7.93 0.12
N LEU A 70 11.45 -6.95 -0.76
CA LEU A 70 11.68 -7.06 -2.20
C LEU A 70 13.17 -7.18 -2.56
N PRO A 71 14.08 -6.23 -2.22
CA PRO A 71 15.49 -6.34 -2.56
C PRO A 71 16.16 -7.57 -1.93
N ILE A 72 15.80 -7.94 -0.69
CA ILE A 72 16.31 -9.17 -0.06
C ILE A 72 15.89 -10.39 -0.88
N SER A 73 14.59 -10.52 -1.17
CA SER A 73 14.08 -11.69 -1.87
C SER A 73 14.58 -11.75 -3.31
N MET A 74 14.77 -10.60 -3.98
CA MET A 74 15.41 -10.52 -5.30
C MET A 74 16.88 -10.95 -5.24
N ALA A 75 17.65 -10.50 -4.23
CA ALA A 75 19.04 -10.93 -4.04
C ALA A 75 19.11 -12.45 -3.85
N VAL A 76 18.27 -13.01 -2.99
CA VAL A 76 18.23 -14.46 -2.75
C VAL A 76 17.77 -15.24 -3.99
N LEU A 77 16.83 -14.69 -4.78
CA LEU A 77 16.44 -15.30 -6.05
C LEU A 77 17.55 -15.19 -7.09
N SER A 78 18.40 -14.16 -7.05
CA SER A 78 19.51 -13.98 -7.98
C SER A 78 20.63 -15.00 -7.76
N GLU A 79 20.84 -15.45 -6.51
CA GLU A 79 21.76 -16.53 -6.18
C GLU A 79 21.35 -17.84 -6.89
N ASP A 80 22.32 -18.51 -7.49
CA ASP A 80 22.08 -19.79 -8.16
C ASP A 80 21.90 -20.91 -7.14
N ARG A 81 20.66 -21.07 -6.67
CA ARG A 81 20.27 -22.19 -5.81
C ARG A 81 20.03 -23.43 -6.67
N LYS A 82 20.86 -24.47 -6.47
CA LYS A 82 20.71 -25.78 -7.13
C LYS A 82 19.25 -26.24 -7.13
N ASN A 83 18.73 -26.55 -8.33
CA ASN A 83 17.40 -27.08 -8.60
C ASN A 83 16.23 -26.12 -8.30
N PHE A 84 16.35 -24.80 -8.54
CA PHE A 84 15.18 -23.90 -8.57
C PHE A 84 14.57 -23.87 -10.00
N PRO A 85 13.31 -24.28 -10.21
CA PRO A 85 12.68 -24.23 -11.53
C PRO A 85 12.54 -22.80 -12.08
N ALA A 86 13.10 -22.54 -13.27
CA ALA A 86 13.13 -21.20 -13.87
C ALA A 86 11.74 -20.55 -14.03
N HIS A 87 10.71 -21.33 -14.41
CA HIS A 87 9.34 -20.82 -14.54
C HIS A 87 8.76 -20.29 -13.22
N ARG A 88 9.07 -20.94 -12.08
CA ARG A 88 8.62 -20.48 -10.75
C ARG A 88 9.40 -19.26 -10.29
N LYS A 89 10.70 -19.22 -10.57
CA LYS A 89 11.54 -18.05 -10.30
C LYS A 89 11.01 -16.84 -11.06
N PHE A 90 10.67 -17.01 -12.34
CA PHE A 90 10.06 -15.94 -13.15
C PHE A 90 8.68 -15.53 -12.61
N ALA A 91 7.83 -16.48 -12.21
CA ALA A 91 6.53 -16.17 -11.61
C ALA A 91 6.67 -15.33 -10.33
N LEU A 92 7.61 -15.66 -9.44
CA LEU A 92 7.88 -14.89 -8.22
C LEU A 92 8.38 -13.48 -8.55
N LEU A 93 9.32 -13.35 -9.49
CA LEU A 93 9.84 -12.05 -9.93
C LEU A 93 8.73 -11.20 -10.56
N LYS A 94 7.84 -11.80 -11.35
CA LYS A 94 6.67 -11.12 -11.91
C LYS A 94 5.78 -10.58 -10.80
N THR A 95 5.44 -11.39 -9.79
CA THR A 95 4.61 -10.93 -8.66
C THR A 95 5.27 -9.79 -7.88
N MET A 96 6.59 -9.85 -7.65
CA MET A 96 7.33 -8.74 -7.03
C MET A 96 7.27 -7.47 -7.88
N PHE A 97 7.46 -7.60 -9.20
CA PHE A 97 7.42 -6.47 -10.12
C PHE A 97 6.03 -5.85 -10.20
N GLU A 98 4.97 -6.66 -10.22
CA GLU A 98 3.58 -6.19 -10.17
C GLU A 98 3.31 -5.39 -8.89
N TYR A 99 3.77 -5.90 -7.73
CA TYR A 99 3.65 -5.19 -6.46
C TYR A 99 4.40 -3.84 -6.48
N LEU A 100 5.64 -3.81 -6.99
CA LEU A 100 6.40 -2.57 -7.14
C LEU A 100 5.71 -1.60 -8.10
N TRP A 101 5.20 -2.10 -9.23
CA TRP A 101 4.50 -1.31 -10.23
C TRP A 101 3.30 -0.59 -9.62
N PHE A 102 2.47 -1.28 -8.83
CA PHE A 102 1.32 -0.66 -8.17
C PHE A 102 1.72 0.46 -7.20
N LEU A 103 2.87 0.35 -6.54
CA LEU A 103 3.37 1.41 -5.66
C LEU A 103 3.93 2.60 -6.45
N THR A 104 4.61 2.35 -7.57
CA THR A 104 5.30 3.39 -8.35
C THR A 104 4.46 4.04 -9.44
N VAL A 105 3.35 3.40 -9.86
CA VAL A 105 2.53 3.88 -11.00
C VAL A 105 2.02 5.29 -10.77
N VAL A 106 1.68 5.65 -9.52
CA VAL A 106 1.24 7.00 -9.18
C VAL A 106 2.35 8.01 -9.45
N PHE A 107 3.59 7.70 -9.07
CA PHE A 107 4.75 8.57 -9.34
C PHE A 107 4.98 8.73 -10.84
N VAL A 108 4.90 7.64 -11.61
CA VAL A 108 5.06 7.67 -13.08
C VAL A 108 3.96 8.50 -13.72
N LEU A 109 2.71 8.37 -13.28
CA LEU A 109 1.58 9.15 -13.82
C LEU A 109 1.68 10.63 -13.46
N THR A 110 2.12 10.96 -12.25
CA THR A 110 2.21 12.36 -11.79
C THR A 110 3.43 13.08 -12.35
N PHE A 111 4.60 12.45 -12.34
CA PHE A 111 5.88 13.10 -12.69
C PHE A 111 6.42 12.66 -14.05
N GLY A 112 5.89 11.61 -14.68
CA GLY A 112 6.44 11.05 -15.91
C GLY A 112 6.51 12.04 -17.06
N LEU A 113 5.49 12.89 -17.23
CA LEU A 113 5.50 13.96 -18.24
C LEU A 113 6.60 14.99 -17.98
N SER A 114 6.76 15.41 -16.72
CA SER A 114 7.79 16.37 -16.31
C SER A 114 9.20 15.79 -16.51
N ILE A 115 9.40 14.55 -16.08
CA ILE A 115 10.67 13.82 -16.24
C ILE A 115 11.01 13.66 -17.72
N MET A 116 10.05 13.29 -18.58
CA MET A 116 10.27 13.17 -20.02
C MET A 116 10.63 14.50 -20.67
N GLY A 117 10.01 15.60 -20.22
CA GLY A 117 10.38 16.95 -20.66
C GLY A 117 11.81 17.35 -20.28
N TRP A 118 12.32 16.88 -19.14
CA TRP A 118 13.71 17.11 -18.72
C TRP A 118 14.71 16.22 -19.45
N VAL A 119 14.38 14.95 -19.68
CA VAL A 119 15.24 13.99 -20.37
C VAL A 119 15.36 14.33 -21.86
N ASN A 120 14.26 14.75 -22.49
CA ASN A 120 14.23 15.17 -23.88
C ASN A 120 13.42 16.47 -24.04
N PRO A 121 14.09 17.64 -24.11
CA PRO A 121 13.41 18.92 -24.33
C PRO A 121 12.58 18.96 -25.62
N GLY A 122 12.95 18.15 -26.63
CA GLY A 122 12.19 17.98 -27.87
C GLY A 122 10.82 17.33 -27.68
N PHE A 123 10.61 16.59 -26.58
CA PHE A 123 9.34 15.95 -26.25
C PHE A 123 8.20 16.97 -26.13
N GLN A 124 8.48 18.18 -25.63
CA GLN A 124 7.47 19.24 -25.45
C GLN A 124 6.83 19.70 -26.76
N PHE A 125 7.53 19.54 -27.88
CA PHE A 125 7.02 19.88 -29.22
C PHE A 125 6.29 18.73 -29.91
N THR A 126 6.22 17.56 -29.27
CA THR A 126 5.52 16.40 -29.83
C THR A 126 4.02 16.47 -29.57
N GLY A 127 3.21 15.89 -30.47
CA GLY A 127 1.77 15.75 -30.26
C GLY A 127 1.43 14.92 -29.00
N PHE A 128 2.34 14.06 -28.53
CA PHE A 128 2.16 13.27 -27.31
C PHE A 128 2.18 14.14 -26.05
N ALA A 129 3.10 15.10 -25.95
CA ALA A 129 3.16 16.00 -24.80
C ALA A 129 1.88 16.83 -24.64
N TYR A 130 1.21 17.17 -25.74
CA TYR A 130 -0.07 17.90 -25.72
C TYR A 130 -1.28 16.98 -25.47
N ASN A 131 -1.36 15.83 -26.13
CA ASN A 131 -2.55 14.96 -26.07
C ASN A 131 -2.59 14.09 -24.81
N LEU A 132 -1.44 13.65 -24.30
CA LEU A 132 -1.38 12.71 -23.17
C LEU A 132 -2.03 13.27 -21.88
N PRO A 133 -1.75 14.51 -21.44
CA PRO A 133 -2.43 15.11 -20.29
C PRO A 133 -3.95 15.22 -20.50
N ARG A 134 -4.39 15.49 -21.74
CA ARG A 134 -5.80 15.64 -22.09
C ARG A 134 -6.55 14.30 -22.01
N ILE A 135 -5.95 13.24 -22.55
CA ILE A 135 -6.50 11.88 -22.47
C ILE A 135 -6.55 11.45 -20.99
N LEU A 136 -5.46 11.64 -20.24
CA LEU A 136 -5.43 11.33 -18.81
C LEU A 136 -6.52 12.08 -18.04
N SER A 137 -6.75 13.36 -18.34
CA SER A 137 -7.83 14.15 -17.74
C SER A 137 -9.21 13.54 -18.00
N TYR A 138 -9.50 13.11 -19.24
CA TYR A 138 -10.76 12.43 -19.54
C TYR A 138 -10.92 11.10 -18.81
N VAL A 139 -9.86 10.28 -18.78
CA VAL A 139 -9.85 9.00 -18.06
C VAL A 139 -10.07 9.23 -16.57
N PHE A 140 -9.34 10.15 -15.94
CA PHE A 140 -9.51 10.46 -14.52
C PHE A 140 -10.87 11.08 -14.21
N THR A 141 -11.44 11.88 -15.12
CA THR A 141 -12.81 12.39 -14.97
C THR A 141 -13.83 11.25 -14.98
N ALA A 142 -13.68 10.28 -15.89
CA ALA A 142 -14.54 9.10 -15.94
C ALA A 142 -14.43 8.25 -14.67
N ILE A 143 -13.20 8.05 -14.14
CA ILE A 143 -12.95 7.36 -12.87
C ILE A 143 -13.55 8.15 -11.69
N MET A 144 -13.43 9.47 -11.67
CA MET A 144 -14.04 10.31 -10.63
C MET A 144 -15.57 10.20 -10.62
N LEU A 145 -16.20 10.10 -11.79
CA LEU A 145 -17.64 9.87 -11.89
C LEU A 145 -18.04 8.45 -11.48
N SER A 146 -17.22 7.44 -11.72
CA SER A 146 -17.52 6.06 -11.31
C SER A 146 -17.59 5.88 -9.79
N ASN A 147 -16.92 6.75 -9.01
CA ASN A 147 -17.06 6.78 -7.55
C ASN A 147 -18.52 7.00 -7.09
N ILE A 148 -19.37 7.65 -7.88
CA ILE A 148 -20.79 7.81 -7.55
C ILE A 148 -21.48 6.44 -7.42
N ALA A 149 -21.19 5.53 -8.36
CA ALA A 149 -21.72 4.17 -8.33
C ALA A 149 -21.18 3.38 -7.12
N VAL A 150 -19.91 3.58 -6.76
CA VAL A 150 -19.29 2.98 -5.57
C VAL A 150 -20.02 3.41 -4.30
N VAL A 151 -20.34 4.70 -4.14
CA VAL A 151 -21.09 5.20 -2.97
C VAL A 151 -22.49 4.60 -2.91
N ILE A 152 -23.20 4.54 -4.04
CA ILE A 152 -24.54 3.95 -4.10
C ILE A 152 -24.49 2.49 -3.66
N TYR A 153 -23.56 1.70 -4.20
CA TYR A 153 -23.40 0.29 -3.87
C TYR A 153 -22.97 0.08 -2.41
N ARG A 154 -22.05 0.90 -1.89
CA ARG A 154 -21.63 0.89 -0.48
C ARG A 154 -22.82 1.08 0.46
N ARG A 155 -23.72 2.02 0.15
CA ARG A 155 -24.93 2.27 0.95
C ARG A 155 -25.96 1.13 0.89
N GLN A 156 -25.94 0.31 -0.16
CA GLN A 156 -26.77 -0.90 -0.24
C GLN A 156 -26.23 -2.02 0.65
N LEU A 157 -24.91 -2.18 0.70
CA LEU A 157 -24.25 -3.21 1.52
C LEU A 157 -24.21 -2.84 3.01
N THR A 158 -23.85 -1.59 3.32
CA THR A 158 -23.75 -1.08 4.69
C THR A 158 -24.84 -0.03 4.89
N PRO A 159 -26.03 -0.40 5.41
CA PRO A 159 -27.14 0.53 5.53
C PRO A 159 -26.77 1.66 6.49
N VAL A 160 -27.02 2.89 6.05
CA VAL A 160 -26.77 4.09 6.85
C VAL A 160 -27.65 4.06 8.11
N PRO A 161 -27.11 4.34 9.31
CA PRO A 161 -27.88 4.33 10.55
C PRO A 161 -29.13 5.23 10.50
N LYS A 162 -30.26 4.71 10.99
CA LYS A 162 -31.52 5.45 11.10
C LYS A 162 -31.35 6.59 12.10
N GLY A 163 -31.41 7.84 11.64
CA GLY A 163 -31.27 9.04 12.49
C GLY A 163 -30.06 9.94 12.16
N TRP A 164 -29.34 9.69 11.07
CA TRP A 164 -28.32 10.62 10.60
C TRP A 164 -28.92 11.98 10.19
N LYS A 165 -28.24 13.05 10.61
CA LYS A 165 -28.56 14.42 10.18
C LYS A 165 -28.22 14.58 8.69
N TRP A 166 -28.92 15.46 7.98
CA TRP A 166 -28.73 15.68 6.54
C TRP A 166 -27.26 15.95 6.13
N TRP A 167 -26.51 16.69 6.95
CA TRP A 167 -25.09 17.00 6.69
C TRP A 167 -24.18 15.76 6.73
N ARG A 168 -24.55 14.71 7.49
CA ARG A 168 -23.78 13.46 7.50
C ARG A 168 -23.90 12.70 6.18
N HIS A 169 -25.04 12.83 5.48
CA HIS A 169 -25.18 12.25 4.15
C HIS A 169 -24.32 12.96 3.10
N VAL A 170 -24.08 14.27 3.27
CA VAL A 170 -23.16 15.04 2.43
C VAL A 170 -21.71 14.63 2.76
N LEU A 171 -21.37 14.51 4.05
CA LEU A 171 -20.04 14.07 4.45
C LEU A 171 -19.73 12.64 3.99
N ASP A 172 -20.64 11.68 4.11
CA ASP A 172 -20.44 10.31 3.61
C ASP A 172 -20.18 10.25 2.10
N PHE A 173 -20.79 11.16 1.33
CA PHE A 173 -20.48 11.30 -0.09
C PHE A 173 -19.08 11.91 -0.29
N LEU A 174 -18.79 13.01 0.41
CA LEU A 174 -17.48 13.68 0.36
C LEU A 174 -16.34 12.79 0.87
N GLU A 175 -16.59 11.89 1.81
CA GLU A 175 -15.61 10.93 2.34
C GLU A 175 -14.97 10.12 1.23
N THR A 176 -15.74 9.75 0.21
CA THR A 176 -15.23 9.01 -0.96
C THR A 176 -14.18 9.80 -1.73
N TYR A 177 -14.33 11.12 -1.79
CA TYR A 177 -13.33 12.02 -2.38
C TYR A 177 -12.18 12.32 -1.39
N LEU A 178 -12.49 12.40 -0.09
CA LEU A 178 -11.49 12.56 0.97
C LEU A 178 -10.57 11.34 1.09
N ILE A 179 -10.98 10.14 0.63
CA ILE A 179 -10.09 8.97 0.53
C ILE A 179 -8.87 9.30 -0.32
N ALA A 180 -9.03 9.99 -1.45
CA ALA A 180 -7.89 10.38 -2.28
C ALA A 180 -6.92 11.30 -1.53
N PHE A 181 -7.45 12.26 -0.76
CA PHE A 181 -6.64 13.12 0.10
C PHE A 181 -5.96 12.35 1.23
N ASN A 182 -6.66 11.39 1.85
CA ASN A 182 -6.12 10.51 2.88
C ASN A 182 -4.98 9.65 2.33
N MET A 183 -5.15 9.07 1.14
CA MET A 183 -4.10 8.30 0.46
C MET A 183 -2.86 9.16 0.16
N LEU A 184 -3.04 10.41 -0.29
CA LEU A 184 -1.91 11.32 -0.53
C LEU A 184 -1.18 11.75 0.75
N THR A 185 -1.85 11.75 1.89
CA THR A 185 -1.26 12.20 3.15
C THR A 185 -0.74 11.03 3.99
N PHE A 186 -1.63 10.11 4.37
CA PHE A 186 -1.31 8.99 5.25
C PHE A 186 -0.78 7.75 4.55
N SER A 187 -0.92 7.61 3.22
CA SER A 187 -0.26 6.50 2.50
C SER A 187 1.02 6.98 1.81
N PHE A 188 0.96 8.05 1.02
CA PHE A 188 2.11 8.48 0.21
C PHE A 188 3.28 9.03 1.05
N ILE A 189 3.05 9.99 1.95
CA ILE A 189 4.11 10.62 2.75
C ILE A 189 4.91 9.59 3.57
N PRO A 190 4.28 8.72 4.39
CA PRO A 190 5.05 7.77 5.19
C PRO A 190 5.78 6.72 4.34
N TYR A 191 5.25 6.31 3.18
CA TYR A 191 5.94 5.40 2.29
C TYR A 191 7.19 6.04 1.67
N ILE A 192 7.09 7.29 1.21
CA ILE A 192 8.24 8.05 0.68
C ILE A 192 9.29 8.28 1.78
N GLN A 193 8.85 8.61 3.00
CA GLN A 193 9.76 8.74 4.13
C GLN A 193 10.52 7.44 4.38
N ALA A 194 9.81 6.31 4.48
CA ALA A 194 10.44 5.00 4.67
C ALA A 194 11.43 4.66 3.55
N MET A 195 11.04 4.84 2.28
CA MET A 195 11.88 4.60 1.11
C MET A 195 13.14 5.48 1.12
N THR A 196 13.00 6.76 1.44
CA THR A 196 14.13 7.71 1.49
C THR A 196 15.10 7.33 2.62
N GLU A 197 14.58 6.97 3.79
CA GLU A 197 15.41 6.51 4.92
C GLU A 197 16.13 5.20 4.60
N MET A 198 15.48 4.28 3.89
CA MET A 198 16.12 3.06 3.37
C MET A 198 17.27 3.39 2.41
N MET A 199 17.05 4.31 1.46
CA MET A 199 18.08 4.73 0.50
C MET A 199 19.28 5.39 1.18
N VAL A 200 19.05 6.17 2.23
CA VAL A 200 20.10 6.85 3.01
C VAL A 200 20.75 5.90 4.04
N GLY A 201 20.22 4.69 4.23
CA GLY A 201 20.74 3.73 5.22
C GLY A 201 20.41 4.11 6.66
N SER A 202 19.44 5.00 6.89
CA SER A 202 19.01 5.42 8.22
C SER A 202 18.24 4.29 8.91
N GLY A 203 18.92 3.54 9.78
CA GLY A 203 18.35 2.38 10.49
C GLY A 203 17.49 2.72 11.71
N ARG A 204 17.06 3.98 11.91
CA ARG A 204 16.31 4.39 13.12
C ARG A 204 15.02 3.60 13.33
N PHE A 205 14.37 3.17 12.26
CA PHE A 205 13.14 2.38 12.33
C PHE A 205 13.36 0.88 12.53
N LYS A 206 14.51 0.33 12.10
CA LYS A 206 14.80 -1.12 12.13
C LYS A 206 14.72 -1.74 13.52
N ARG A 207 14.85 -0.95 14.59
CA ARG A 207 15.09 -1.48 15.94
C ARG A 207 13.87 -1.54 16.85
N ASN A 208 12.77 -0.87 16.52
CA ASN A 208 11.62 -0.79 17.42
C ASN A 208 10.34 -1.17 16.68
N PHE A 209 9.87 -2.40 16.91
CA PHE A 209 8.54 -2.82 16.49
C PHE A 209 7.49 -1.93 17.16
N TYR A 210 6.92 -1.00 16.41
CA TYR A 210 5.82 -0.18 16.91
C TYR A 210 4.57 -1.05 17.03
N VAL A 211 4.21 -1.39 18.27
CA VAL A 211 2.92 -2.00 18.60
C VAL A 211 1.89 -0.88 18.67
N THR A 212 0.86 -0.96 17.82
CA THR A 212 -0.28 -0.04 17.92
C THR A 212 -0.94 -0.20 19.28
N GLU A 213 -1.05 0.90 20.02
CA GLU A 213 -1.75 0.93 21.30
C GLU A 213 -3.20 0.49 21.10
N LYS A 214 -3.68 -0.45 21.92
CA LYS A 214 -5.07 -0.91 21.91
C LYS A 214 -5.77 -0.34 23.12
N VAL A 215 -6.62 0.65 22.90
CA VAL A 215 -7.39 1.29 23.97
C VAL A 215 -8.81 0.74 23.96
N LYS A 216 -9.32 0.36 25.14
CA LYS A 216 -10.74 0.05 25.31
C LYS A 216 -11.49 1.34 25.55
N ILE A 217 -12.40 1.73 24.65
CA ILE A 217 -13.27 2.89 24.87
C ILE A 217 -14.09 2.61 26.14
N LYS A 218 -14.01 3.50 27.13
CA LYS A 218 -15.00 3.52 28.21
C LYS A 218 -16.27 4.09 27.61
N GLU A 219 -17.33 3.29 27.55
CA GLU A 219 -18.65 3.78 27.16
C GLU A 219 -18.97 5.05 27.97
N LYS A 220 -19.17 6.17 27.27
CA LYS A 220 -19.78 7.34 27.89
C LYS A 220 -21.22 6.94 28.21
N ARG A 221 -21.47 6.68 29.50
CA ARG A 221 -22.82 6.68 30.07
C ARG A 221 -23.53 8.00 29.76
#